data_AF-A0AB33EVP5-F1
#
_entry.id   AF-A0AB33EVP5-F1
#
_cell.length_a   1.000
_cell.length_b   1.000
_cell.length_c   1.000
_cell.angle_alpha   90.00
_cell.angle_beta   90.00
_cell.angle_gamma   90.00
#
_symmetry.space_group_name_H-M   'P 1'
#
loop_
_entity.id
_entity.type
_entity.pdbx_description
1 polymer ?
#
loop_
_entity_poly.entity_id
_entity_poly.type
_entity_poly.pdbx_seq_one_letter_code
_entity_poly.pdbx_strand_id
1 'polypeptide(L)'
;MVSEERTRSALLAGLTVLALTVGAWWWRSAAPVPAARATVAAEPSPASEPALGSRVWIVDPGTGDASPGPGIGSVLAGGEEVRPDPLWHDGSHLRAGDQLERQASSASGARLLLSAACRGPGPLTVSWTGTEEDETQLLVDCGGAAINQPLVAAGGPVTVRFFAGERQLDLDATLAGLY
;
A
#
# COMPACT_ATOMS: atom_id res chain seq x y z
N MET A 1 -19.49 -22.12 52.74
CA MET A 1 -19.07 -22.29 51.33
C MET A 1 -19.18 -21.01 50.48
N VAL A 2 -19.87 -19.94 50.91
CA VAL A 2 -20.09 -18.70 50.11
C VAL A 2 -18.84 -17.80 49.93
N SER A 3 -17.79 -17.97 50.75
CA SER A 3 -16.63 -17.06 50.71
C SER A 3 -15.71 -17.29 49.51
N GLU A 4 -15.52 -18.54 49.08
CA GLU A 4 -14.61 -18.92 48.00
C GLU A 4 -15.05 -18.36 46.64
N GLU A 5 -16.36 -18.36 46.37
CA GLU A 5 -16.96 -17.90 45.11
C GLU A 5 -16.81 -16.39 44.92
N ARG A 6 -16.93 -15.59 45.99
CA ARG A 6 -16.68 -14.14 45.93
C ARG A 6 -15.23 -13.82 45.62
N THR A 7 -14.28 -14.55 46.21
CA THR A 7 -12.85 -14.33 45.96
C THR A 7 -12.50 -14.67 44.51
N ARG A 8 -13.02 -15.79 43.98
CA ARG A 8 -12.79 -16.18 42.58
C ARG A 8 -13.41 -15.20 41.60
N SER A 9 -14.64 -14.76 41.86
CA SER A 9 -15.31 -13.76 41.01
C SER A 9 -14.55 -12.43 40.99
N ALA A 10 -14.09 -11.96 42.15
CA ALA A 10 -13.28 -10.74 42.24
C ALA A 10 -11.94 -10.85 41.49
N LEU A 11 -11.27 -12.00 41.55
CA LEU A 11 -10.01 -12.23 40.82
C LEU A 11 -10.21 -12.25 39.31
N LEU A 12 -11.28 -12.89 38.82
CA LEU A 12 -11.60 -12.92 37.39
C LEU A 12 -11.97 -11.53 36.85
N ALA A 13 -12.74 -10.75 37.62
CA ALA A 13 -13.05 -9.38 37.27
C ALA A 13 -11.78 -8.50 37.24
N GLY A 14 -10.87 -8.67 38.21
CA GLY A 14 -9.59 -7.96 38.22
C GLY A 14 -8.71 -8.30 37.01
N LEU A 15 -8.57 -9.59 36.69
CA LEU A 15 -7.76 -10.04 35.55
C LEU A 15 -8.30 -9.56 34.20
N THR A 16 -9.62 -9.55 34.02
CA THR A 16 -10.25 -9.07 32.78
C THR A 16 -10.03 -7.58 32.57
N VAL A 17 -10.18 -6.76 33.63
CA VAL A 17 -9.88 -5.33 33.57
C VAL A 17 -8.40 -5.09 33.24
N LEU A 18 -7.49 -5.86 33.83
CA LEU A 18 -6.05 -5.73 33.58
C LEU A 18 -5.67 -6.12 32.15
N ALA A 19 -6.28 -7.17 31.59
CA ALA A 19 -6.08 -7.55 30.20
C ALA A 19 -6.57 -6.46 29.23
N LEU A 20 -7.71 -5.84 29.51
CA LEU A 20 -8.27 -4.77 28.67
C LEU A 20 -7.40 -3.50 28.71
N THR A 21 -6.85 -3.12 29.86
CA THR A 21 -6.00 -1.92 29.96
C THR A 21 -4.67 -2.12 29.23
N VAL A 22 -4.05 -3.29 29.35
CA VAL A 22 -2.82 -3.64 28.61
C VAL A 22 -3.10 -3.70 27.11
N GLY A 23 -4.19 -4.32 26.69
CA GLY A 23 -4.60 -4.37 25.29
C GLY A 23 -4.83 -2.97 24.71
N ALA A 24 -5.59 -2.12 25.40
CA ALA A 24 -5.87 -0.75 24.96
C ALA A 24 -4.59 0.11 24.88
N TRP A 25 -3.66 -0.07 25.81
CA TRP A 25 -2.38 0.64 25.78
C TRP A 25 -1.49 0.21 24.60
N TRP A 26 -1.49 -1.09 24.29
CA TRP A 26 -0.77 -1.61 23.12
C TRP A 26 -1.32 -1.02 21.82
N TRP A 27 -2.64 -1.01 21.63
CA TRP A 27 -3.28 -0.39 20.47
C TRP A 27 -2.93 1.10 20.34
N ARG A 28 -2.88 1.83 21.46
CA ARG A 28 -2.52 3.26 21.45
C ARG A 28 -1.06 3.50 21.08
N SER A 29 -0.16 2.57 21.44
CA SER A 29 1.26 2.66 21.12
C SER A 29 1.56 2.26 19.68
N ALA A 30 0.74 1.39 19.09
CA ALA A 30 0.84 0.96 17.69
C ALA A 30 0.11 1.90 16.71
N ALA A 31 -0.62 2.91 17.20
CA ALA A 31 -1.30 3.86 16.34
C ALA A 31 -0.28 4.71 15.55
N PRO A 32 -0.38 4.79 14.22
CA PRO A 32 0.43 5.70 13.42
C PRO A 32 0.21 7.13 13.89
N VAL A 33 1.29 7.85 14.20
CA VAL A 33 1.18 9.27 14.61
C VAL A 33 0.70 10.05 13.38
N PRO A 34 -0.46 10.73 13.44
CA PRO A 34 -0.89 11.59 12.35
C PRO A 34 0.15 12.70 12.19
N ALA A 35 0.78 12.77 11.01
CA ALA A 35 1.74 13.80 10.71
C ALA A 35 1.12 15.18 10.98
N ALA A 36 1.77 15.97 11.83
CA ALA A 36 1.37 17.35 12.06
C ALA A 36 1.35 18.05 10.70
N ARG A 37 0.21 18.69 10.40
CA ARG A 37 0.01 19.50 9.19
C ARG A 37 1.04 20.62 9.22
N ALA A 38 2.15 20.43 8.54
CA ALA A 38 3.14 21.46 8.35
C ALA A 38 2.49 22.57 7.53
N THR A 39 2.20 23.70 8.16
CA THR A 39 2.01 24.96 7.47
C THR A 39 3.38 25.34 6.89
N VAL A 40 3.69 24.82 5.71
CA VAL A 40 4.81 25.29 4.91
C VAL A 40 4.35 26.61 4.29
N ALA A 41 4.88 27.71 4.83
CA ALA A 41 4.89 28.98 4.13
C ALA A 41 5.63 28.76 2.81
N ALA A 42 4.92 28.97 1.71
CA ALA A 42 5.45 28.81 0.37
C ALA A 42 6.46 29.94 0.08
N GLU A 43 7.75 29.62 0.19
CA GLU A 43 8.81 30.36 -0.47
C GLU A 43 9.08 29.68 -1.82
N PRO A 44 9.01 30.40 -2.97
CA PRO A 44 9.15 29.79 -4.28
C PRO A 44 10.63 29.49 -4.56
N SER A 45 11.03 28.25 -4.33
CA SER A 45 12.32 27.74 -4.80
C SER A 45 12.18 27.30 -6.27
N PRO A 46 12.97 27.83 -7.22
CA PRO A 46 12.92 27.41 -8.61
C PRO A 46 13.71 26.10 -8.82
N ALA A 47 13.18 25.25 -9.70
CA ALA A 47 13.81 24.06 -10.29
C ALA A 47 13.83 22.77 -9.45
N SER A 48 12.83 21.93 -9.69
CA SER A 48 13.03 20.63 -10.36
C SER A 48 11.67 20.14 -10.85
N GLU A 49 11.32 20.46 -12.09
CA GLU A 49 10.27 19.76 -12.82
C GLU A 49 10.61 18.26 -12.84
N PRO A 50 9.71 17.36 -12.43
CA PRO A 50 9.83 15.99 -12.88
C PRO A 50 9.44 15.98 -14.36
N ALA A 51 10.44 16.09 -15.23
CA ALA A 51 10.33 15.48 -16.54
C ALA A 51 10.19 13.97 -16.31
N LEU A 52 9.06 13.37 -16.69
CA LEU A 52 8.91 12.03 -17.29
C LEU A 52 7.42 11.64 -17.38
N GLY A 53 6.97 11.35 -18.61
CA GLY A 53 5.58 11.15 -19.01
C GLY A 53 4.74 10.25 -18.11
N SER A 54 3.76 10.86 -17.44
CA SER A 54 2.58 10.21 -16.91
C SER A 54 1.79 9.59 -18.06
N ARG A 55 1.85 8.27 -18.25
CA ARG A 55 1.09 7.57 -19.30
C ARG A 55 -0.35 7.32 -18.82
N VAL A 56 -1.33 7.64 -19.64
CA VAL A 56 -2.72 7.22 -19.43
C VAL A 56 -2.81 5.70 -19.56
N TRP A 57 -3.60 5.06 -18.68
CA TRP A 57 -3.94 3.65 -18.78
C TRP A 57 -5.44 3.54 -19.03
N ILE A 58 -5.82 2.86 -20.12
CA ILE A 58 -7.20 2.50 -20.41
C ILE A 58 -7.43 1.12 -19.80
N VAL A 59 -8.37 1.04 -18.86
CA VAL A 59 -8.81 -0.23 -18.28
C VAL A 59 -10.10 -0.63 -18.97
N ASP A 60 -10.11 -1.81 -19.60
CA ASP A 60 -11.32 -2.39 -20.16
C ASP A 60 -12.31 -2.72 -19.02
N PRO A 61 -13.52 -2.15 -19.01
CA PRO A 61 -14.47 -2.38 -17.92
C PRO A 61 -15.03 -3.81 -17.94
N GLY A 62 -15.03 -4.50 -19.08
CA GLY A 62 -15.50 -5.87 -19.23
C GLY A 62 -14.46 -6.93 -18.86
N THR A 63 -13.19 -6.74 -19.22
CA THR A 63 -12.12 -7.73 -18.97
C THR A 63 -11.17 -7.35 -17.83
N GLY A 64 -11.04 -6.07 -17.50
CA GLY A 64 -10.07 -5.58 -16.51
C GLY A 64 -8.67 -5.35 -17.07
N ASP A 65 -8.44 -5.60 -18.37
CA ASP A 65 -7.14 -5.39 -19.01
C ASP A 65 -6.77 -3.91 -19.01
N ALA A 66 -5.58 -3.58 -18.49
CA ALA A 66 -5.01 -2.26 -18.56
C ALA A 66 -4.09 -2.16 -19.79
N SER A 67 -4.40 -1.25 -20.72
CA SER A 67 -3.58 -0.94 -21.89
C SER A 67 -3.12 0.51 -21.87
N PRO A 68 -1.92 0.85 -22.38
CA PRO A 68 -1.48 2.24 -22.47
C PRO A 68 -2.41 3.03 -23.39
N GLY A 69 -3.00 4.10 -22.87
CA GLY A 69 -3.89 5.00 -23.59
C GLY A 69 -3.21 6.26 -24.14
N PRO A 70 -3.84 6.94 -25.11
CA PRO A 70 -3.32 8.17 -25.67
C PRO A 70 -3.66 9.35 -24.75
N GLY A 71 -2.82 9.61 -23.74
CA GLY A 71 -2.98 10.81 -22.91
C GLY A 71 -1.99 10.87 -21.77
N ILE A 72 -2.04 11.99 -21.04
CA ILE A 72 -1.16 12.28 -19.90
C ILE A 72 -1.98 12.26 -18.60
N GLY A 73 -1.66 11.35 -17.66
CA GLY A 73 -2.06 11.49 -16.25
C GLY A 73 -3.40 10.93 -15.76
N SER A 74 -4.13 10.13 -16.54
CA SER A 74 -5.47 9.64 -16.16
C SER A 74 -5.63 8.13 -16.37
N VAL A 75 -6.37 7.46 -15.49
CA VAL A 75 -6.86 6.09 -15.73
C VAL A 75 -8.26 6.19 -16.30
N LEU A 76 -8.48 5.68 -17.50
CA LEU A 76 -9.78 5.70 -18.16
C LEU A 76 -10.43 4.31 -18.02
N ALA A 77 -11.54 4.19 -17.30
CA ALA A 77 -12.36 3.00 -17.33
C ALA A 77 -13.58 3.28 -18.21
N GLY A 78 -13.73 2.58 -19.33
CA GLY A 78 -14.85 2.81 -20.26
C GLY A 78 -14.90 4.20 -20.90
N GLY A 79 -13.78 4.95 -20.91
CA GLY A 79 -13.71 6.30 -21.48
C GLY A 79 -13.96 7.44 -20.49
N GLU A 80 -14.24 7.13 -19.22
CA GLU A 80 -14.36 8.12 -18.15
C GLU A 80 -13.10 8.14 -17.26
N GLU A 81 -12.65 9.33 -16.86
CA GLU A 81 -11.52 9.51 -15.96
C GLU A 81 -11.90 9.03 -14.55
N VAL A 82 -11.46 7.82 -14.23
CA VAL A 82 -11.61 7.26 -12.89
C VAL A 82 -10.49 7.81 -12.04
N ARG A 83 -10.86 8.55 -10.99
CA ARG A 83 -9.91 9.03 -9.99
C ARG A 83 -9.58 7.85 -9.05
N PRO A 84 -8.36 7.31 -9.06
CA PRO A 84 -8.00 6.21 -8.18
C PRO A 84 -8.10 6.66 -6.72
N ASP A 85 -8.68 5.83 -5.86
CA ASP A 85 -8.73 6.08 -4.41
C ASP A 85 -7.49 5.46 -3.75
N PRO A 86 -6.52 6.26 -3.27
CA PRO A 86 -5.28 5.72 -2.74
C PRO A 86 -5.53 4.95 -1.44
N LEU A 87 -5.29 3.64 -1.46
CA LEU A 87 -5.34 2.77 -0.28
C LEU A 87 -4.08 2.93 0.56
N TRP A 88 -2.91 3.01 -0.08
CA TRP A 88 -1.66 3.38 0.57
C TRP A 88 -0.66 3.91 -0.45
N HIS A 89 0.33 4.65 0.06
CA HIS A 89 1.49 5.14 -0.66
C HIS A 89 2.75 4.88 0.18
N ASP A 90 3.85 4.51 -0.47
CA ASP A 90 5.13 4.24 0.16
C ASP A 90 6.32 4.81 -0.63
N GLY A 91 7.06 5.71 0.01
CA GLY A 91 8.26 6.35 -0.55
C GLY A 91 9.55 5.91 0.16
N SER A 92 9.68 4.63 0.51
CA SER A 92 10.77 4.15 1.37
C SER A 92 12.13 4.10 0.67
N HIS A 93 13.17 4.28 1.48
CA HIS A 93 14.54 4.02 1.10
C HIS A 93 14.92 2.60 1.49
N LEU A 94 15.13 1.72 0.52
CA LEU A 94 15.46 0.31 0.73
C LEU A 94 16.96 0.07 0.59
N ARG A 95 17.57 -0.58 1.58
CA ARG A 95 18.96 -1.06 1.55
C ARG A 95 19.04 -2.40 0.84
N ALA A 96 20.27 -2.81 0.53
CA ALA A 96 20.53 -4.12 -0.05
C ALA A 96 19.98 -5.24 0.87
N GLY A 97 19.14 -6.12 0.32
CA GLY A 97 18.49 -7.22 1.01
C GLY A 97 17.26 -6.81 1.84
N ASP A 98 16.86 -5.52 1.85
CA ASP A 98 15.66 -5.09 2.57
C ASP A 98 14.41 -5.69 1.93
N GLN A 99 13.48 -6.09 2.79
CA GLN A 99 12.13 -6.48 2.39
C GLN A 99 11.11 -5.55 3.05
N LEU A 100 10.25 -4.95 2.22
CA LEU A 100 9.15 -4.10 2.66
C LEU A 100 7.82 -4.77 2.34
N GLU A 101 6.91 -4.79 3.30
CA GLU A 101 5.56 -5.32 3.13
C GLU A 101 4.52 -4.22 3.38
N ARG A 102 3.52 -4.14 2.50
CA ARG A 102 2.36 -3.26 2.63
C ARG A 102 1.10 -4.05 2.39
N GLN A 103 0.04 -3.69 3.11
CA GLN A 103 -1.21 -4.43 3.08
C GLN A 103 -2.39 -3.47 3.05
N ALA A 104 -3.42 -3.81 2.26
CA ALA A 104 -4.73 -3.16 2.30
C ALA A 104 -5.83 -4.20 2.34
N SER A 105 -6.87 -3.95 3.13
CA SER A 105 -8.09 -4.78 3.09
C SER A 105 -8.95 -4.34 1.91
N SER A 106 -9.44 -5.29 1.12
CA SER A 106 -10.33 -5.02 -0.02
C SER A 106 -11.50 -6.01 -0.05
N ALA A 107 -12.63 -5.54 -0.58
CA ALA A 107 -13.77 -6.40 -0.87
C ALA A 107 -13.39 -7.38 -2.00
N SER A 108 -14.05 -8.55 -2.02
CA SER A 108 -13.89 -9.50 -3.12
C SER A 108 -14.34 -8.88 -4.44
N GLY A 109 -13.57 -9.08 -5.51
CA GLY A 109 -13.80 -8.49 -6.83
C GLY A 109 -13.42 -7.00 -6.95
N ALA A 110 -12.88 -6.39 -5.89
CA ALA A 110 -12.40 -5.00 -5.97
C ALA A 110 -11.25 -4.90 -6.97
N ARG A 111 -11.35 -3.93 -7.89
CA ARG A 111 -10.32 -3.64 -8.88
C ARG A 111 -9.31 -2.68 -8.27
N LEU A 112 -8.04 -3.05 -8.33
CA LEU A 112 -6.95 -2.28 -7.75
C LEU A 112 -5.91 -1.99 -8.83
N LEU A 113 -5.19 -0.89 -8.67
CA LEU A 113 -4.03 -0.56 -9.47
C LEU A 113 -2.81 -0.45 -8.54
N LEU A 114 -1.84 -1.33 -8.75
CA LEU A 114 -0.52 -1.23 -8.12
C LEU A 114 0.41 -0.46 -9.07
N SER A 115 0.85 0.71 -8.64
CA SER A 115 1.88 1.48 -9.34
C SER A 115 3.17 1.44 -8.52
N ALA A 116 4.29 1.09 -9.14
CA ALA A 116 5.59 1.10 -8.47
C ALA A 116 6.70 1.61 -9.39
N ALA A 117 7.52 2.50 -8.85
CA ALA A 117 8.73 3.01 -9.47
C ALA A 117 9.88 2.86 -8.48
N CYS A 118 11.10 2.76 -9.00
CA CYS A 118 12.29 2.79 -8.16
C CYS A 118 13.44 3.52 -8.84
N ARG A 119 14.29 4.13 -8.00
CA ARG A 119 15.51 4.80 -8.40
C ARG A 119 16.69 4.20 -7.66
N GLY A 120 17.72 3.81 -8.39
CA GLY A 120 18.91 3.22 -7.79
C GLY A 120 19.55 2.19 -8.71
N PRO A 121 20.78 1.74 -8.40
CA PRO A 121 21.45 0.70 -9.15
C PRO A 121 20.87 -0.67 -8.77
N GLY A 122 20.15 -1.34 -9.65
CA GLY A 122 19.72 -2.74 -9.44
C GLY A 122 18.22 -2.95 -9.58
N PRO A 123 17.77 -4.21 -9.67
CA PRO A 123 16.37 -4.53 -9.82
C PRO A 123 15.62 -4.52 -8.48
N LEU A 124 14.33 -4.20 -8.54
CA LEU A 124 13.36 -4.35 -7.47
C LEU A 124 12.47 -5.55 -7.79
N THR A 125 12.36 -6.51 -6.89
CA THR A 125 11.37 -7.59 -7.02
C THR A 125 10.08 -7.19 -6.30
N VAL A 126 8.96 -7.28 -6.99
CA VAL A 126 7.62 -7.01 -6.46
C VAL A 126 6.80 -8.29 -6.51
N SER A 127 6.15 -8.66 -5.41
CA SER A 127 5.23 -9.79 -5.37
C SER A 127 3.98 -9.45 -4.59
N TRP A 128 2.89 -10.18 -4.83
CA TRP A 128 1.63 -9.95 -4.14
C TRP A 128 0.85 -11.23 -3.85
N THR A 129 -0.04 -11.14 -2.87
CA THR A 129 -0.98 -12.19 -2.45
C THR A 129 -2.33 -11.58 -2.06
N GLY A 130 -3.39 -12.39 -2.04
CA GLY A 130 -4.75 -11.95 -1.71
C GLY A 130 -5.51 -11.41 -2.93
N THR A 131 -5.05 -11.76 -4.12
CA THR A 131 -5.63 -11.40 -5.41
C THR A 131 -6.12 -12.66 -6.13
N GLU A 132 -6.94 -12.52 -7.17
CA GLU A 132 -7.35 -13.68 -7.97
C GLU A 132 -6.17 -14.33 -8.71
N GLU A 133 -5.11 -13.55 -8.98
CA GLU A 133 -3.87 -14.01 -9.61
C GLU A 133 -2.70 -13.94 -8.60
N ASP A 134 -2.67 -14.93 -7.71
CA ASP A 134 -1.72 -15.00 -6.59
C ASP A 134 -0.32 -15.50 -6.99
N GLU A 135 0.66 -15.17 -6.14
CA GLU A 135 2.07 -15.63 -6.21
C GLU A 135 2.84 -15.22 -7.47
N THR A 136 2.36 -14.21 -8.18
CA THR A 136 3.09 -13.62 -9.29
C THR A 136 4.20 -12.71 -8.77
N GLN A 137 5.38 -12.85 -9.36
CA GLN A 137 6.52 -11.97 -9.09
C GLN A 137 6.86 -11.18 -10.35
N LEU A 138 7.15 -9.90 -10.16
CA LEU A 138 7.57 -8.99 -11.20
C LEU A 138 8.94 -8.42 -10.85
N LEU A 139 9.87 -8.50 -11.80
CA LEU A 139 11.16 -7.85 -11.70
C LEU A 139 11.09 -6.47 -12.37
N VAL A 140 11.46 -5.43 -11.63
CA VAL A 140 11.40 -4.04 -12.08
C VAL A 140 12.81 -3.49 -12.17
N ASP A 141 13.19 -3.00 -13.35
CA ASP A 141 14.47 -2.32 -13.56
C ASP A 141 14.39 -0.86 -13.07
N CYS A 142 15.16 -0.53 -12.03
CA CYS A 142 15.16 0.81 -11.47
C CYS A 142 15.78 1.84 -12.42
N GLY A 143 15.18 3.03 -12.47
CA GLY A 143 15.49 4.08 -13.44
C GLY A 143 14.63 4.03 -14.72
N GLY A 144 13.79 3.01 -14.86
CA GLY A 144 12.77 2.92 -15.91
C GLY A 144 11.49 3.69 -15.60
N ALA A 145 10.47 3.48 -16.44
CA ALA A 145 9.12 3.95 -16.17
C ALA A 145 8.48 3.16 -15.02
N ALA A 146 7.57 3.79 -14.28
CA ALA A 146 6.77 3.09 -13.27
C ALA A 146 6.00 1.93 -13.90
N ILE A 147 5.98 0.79 -13.21
CA ILE A 147 5.08 -0.32 -13.52
C ILE A 147 3.67 0.04 -13.07
N ASN A 148 2.68 -0.45 -13.81
CA ASN A 148 1.27 -0.34 -13.43
C ASN A 148 0.67 -1.73 -13.63
N GLN A 149 0.35 -2.38 -12.52
CA GLN A 149 -0.16 -3.75 -12.48
C GLN A 149 -1.62 -3.70 -12.01
N PRO A 150 -2.60 -4.00 -12.89
CA PRO A 150 -3.98 -4.19 -12.45
C PRO A 150 -4.06 -5.46 -11.61
N LEU A 151 -4.83 -5.40 -10.53
CA LEU A 151 -5.07 -6.51 -9.61
C LEU A 151 -6.57 -6.62 -9.34
N VAL A 152 -7.05 -7.85 -9.13
CA VAL A 152 -8.42 -8.11 -8.65
C VAL A 152 -8.33 -8.77 -7.29
N ALA A 153 -8.93 -8.17 -6.27
CA ALA A 153 -8.86 -8.70 -4.90
C ALA A 153 -9.72 -9.97 -4.75
N ALA A 154 -9.15 -11.03 -4.17
CA ALA A 154 -9.90 -12.27 -3.89
C ALA A 154 -10.93 -12.12 -2.75
N GLY A 155 -10.79 -11.07 -1.94
CA GLY A 155 -11.60 -10.79 -0.76
C GLY A 155 -10.81 -11.09 0.51
N GLY A 156 -10.34 -10.02 1.16
CA GLY A 156 -9.39 -10.11 2.27
C GLY A 156 -8.26 -9.10 2.13
N PRO A 157 -7.15 -9.32 2.84
CA PRO A 157 -5.97 -8.46 2.72
C PRO A 157 -5.20 -8.75 1.44
N VAL A 158 -5.02 -7.72 0.63
CA VAL A 158 -4.03 -7.70 -0.46
C VAL A 158 -2.70 -7.27 0.14
N THR A 159 -1.72 -8.17 0.09
CA THR A 159 -0.36 -7.92 0.60
C THR A 159 0.59 -7.78 -0.58
N VAL A 160 1.32 -6.68 -0.63
CA VAL A 160 2.36 -6.40 -1.63
C VAL A 160 3.71 -6.37 -0.93
N ARG A 161 4.65 -7.14 -1.47
CA ARG A 161 6.01 -7.27 -0.95
C ARG A 161 7.01 -6.75 -1.97
N PHE A 162 7.94 -5.96 -1.47
CA PHE A 162 9.03 -5.36 -2.23
C PHE A 162 10.34 -5.89 -1.68
N PHE A 163 11.23 -6.38 -2.54
CA PHE A 163 12.55 -6.85 -2.16
C PHE A 163 13.61 -6.12 -2.97
N ALA A 164 14.48 -5.40 -2.26
CA ALA A 164 15.68 -4.82 -2.84
C ALA A 164 16.76 -5.90 -2.87
N GLY A 165 17.33 -6.16 -4.06
CA GLY A 165 18.41 -7.14 -4.22
C GLY A 165 19.72 -6.72 -3.54
N GLU A 166 20.84 -6.91 -4.21
CA GLU A 166 22.18 -6.64 -3.63
C GLU A 166 22.54 -5.15 -3.50
N ARG A 167 21.59 -4.24 -3.74
CA ARG A 167 21.85 -2.81 -3.87
C ARG A 167 20.74 -1.99 -3.24
N GLN A 168 21.12 -0.77 -2.83
CA GLN A 168 20.22 0.21 -2.26
C GLN A 168 19.42 0.93 -3.36
N LEU A 169 18.14 1.20 -3.10
CA LEU A 169 17.24 1.90 -4.00
C LEU A 169 16.20 2.73 -3.24
N ASP A 170 15.70 3.78 -3.87
CA ASP A 170 14.52 4.54 -3.43
C ASP A 170 13.29 3.97 -4.12
N LEU A 171 12.30 3.53 -3.32
CA LEU A 171 11.01 3.05 -3.77
C LEU A 171 9.99 4.22 -3.79
N ASP A 172 9.13 4.22 -4.79
CA ASP A 172 7.90 5.01 -4.80
C ASP A 172 6.76 4.11 -5.31
N ALA A 173 5.88 3.68 -4.40
CA ALA A 173 4.82 2.73 -4.70
C ALA A 173 3.47 3.22 -4.16
N THR A 174 2.40 2.94 -4.90
CA THR A 174 1.03 3.26 -4.51
C THR A 174 0.13 2.09 -4.87
N LEU A 175 -0.83 1.80 -4.00
CA LEU A 175 -1.98 0.95 -4.32
C LEU A 175 -3.24 1.79 -4.25
N ALA A 176 -4.04 1.76 -5.31
CA ALA A 176 -5.29 2.49 -5.35
C ALA A 176 -6.46 1.61 -5.79
N GLY A 177 -7.64 1.87 -5.24
CA GLY A 177 -8.90 1.30 -5.71
C GLY A 177 -9.38 1.97 -7.00
N LEU A 178 -9.90 1.17 -7.92
CA LEU A 178 -10.59 1.61 -9.13
C LEU A 178 -12.08 1.29 -8.95
N TYR A 179 -12.89 2.32 -8.71
CA TYR A 179 -14.33 2.21 -8.48
C TYR A 179 -15.14 2.66 -9.70
#